data_AF-A0A9X2N845-F1
#
_entry.id   AF-A0A9X2N845-F1
#
_cell.length_a   1.000
_cell.length_b   1.000
_cell.length_c   1.000
_cell.angle_alpha   90.00
_cell.angle_beta   90.00
_cell.angle_gamma   90.00
#
_symmetry.space_group_name_H-M   'P 1'
#
loop_
_entity.id
_entity.type
_entity.pdbx_description
1 polymer ?
#
loop_
_entity_poly.entity_id
_entity_poly.type
_entity_poly.pdbx_seq_one_letter_code
_entity_poly.pdbx_strand_id
1 'polypeptide(L)'
;MRSNVYKKLAVLAVALFSLFGLSVVPAAAAGGDFAPPGCFGERYGTLFGEGVSVSCFPGEGYGYRVIAHCSNGSAFWFVAGEFVPYGFGPAVAECSGALLVPARVYSYHVDEI
;
A
#
# COMPACT_ATOMS: atom_id res chain seq x y z
N MET A 1 5.77 -47.51 29.14
CA MET A 1 5.04 -46.91 28.00
C MET A 1 5.06 -45.36 28.03
N ARG A 2 6.21 -44.70 28.30
CA ARG A 2 6.31 -43.21 28.39
C ARG A 2 7.22 -42.55 27.34
N SER A 3 7.98 -43.34 26.57
CA SER A 3 8.97 -42.85 25.59
C SER A 3 8.34 -42.44 24.25
N ASN A 4 7.25 -43.10 23.83
CA ASN A 4 6.64 -42.87 22.50
C ASN A 4 5.80 -41.58 22.39
N VAL A 5 5.48 -40.92 23.50
CA VAL A 5 4.66 -39.69 23.51
C VAL A 5 5.51 -38.47 23.14
N TYR A 6 6.74 -38.39 23.66
CA TYR A 6 7.67 -37.28 23.38
C TYR A 6 8.11 -37.22 21.92
N LYS A 7 8.33 -38.38 21.27
CA LYS A 7 8.63 -38.44 19.83
C LYS A 7 7.48 -37.91 18.97
N LYS A 8 6.22 -38.18 19.34
CA LYS A 8 5.04 -37.72 18.59
C LYS A 8 4.83 -36.22 18.71
N LEU A 9 5.11 -35.64 19.89
CA LEU A 9 5.01 -34.20 20.13
C LEU A 9 6.09 -33.40 19.36
N ALA A 10 7.31 -33.95 19.27
CA ALA A 10 8.39 -33.31 18.53
C ALA A 10 8.11 -33.22 17.02
N VAL A 11 7.49 -34.24 16.44
CA VAL A 11 7.12 -34.26 15.01
C VAL A 11 5.99 -33.26 14.71
N LEU A 12 5.05 -33.09 15.65
CA LEU A 12 3.94 -32.13 15.49
C LEU A 12 4.43 -30.67 15.54
N ALA A 13 5.46 -30.37 16.32
CA ALA A 13 6.05 -29.03 16.40
C ALA A 13 6.80 -28.62 15.13
N VAL A 14 7.47 -29.56 14.45
CA VAL A 14 8.18 -29.30 13.19
C VAL A 14 7.19 -29.08 12.02
N ALA A 15 6.03 -29.74 12.04
CA ALA A 15 5.01 -29.59 11.00
C ALA A 15 4.24 -28.24 11.06
N LEU A 16 4.18 -27.59 12.22
CA LEU A 16 3.54 -26.27 12.36
C LEU A 16 4.44 -25.11 11.92
N PHE A 17 5.76 -25.28 11.98
CA PHE A 17 6.72 -24.24 11.58
C PHE A 17 6.92 -24.15 10.07
N SER A 18 6.63 -25.21 9.31
CA SER A 18 6.78 -25.25 7.85
C SER A 18 5.65 -24.54 7.09
N LEU A 19 4.58 -24.09 7.77
CA LEU A 19 3.48 -23.34 7.16
C LEU A 19 3.76 -21.82 7.06
N PHE A 20 4.84 -21.31 7.65
CA PHE A 20 5.25 -19.90 7.53
C PHE A 20 6.02 -19.58 6.23
N GLY A 21 6.18 -20.56 5.34
CA GLY A 21 7.07 -20.47 4.18
C GLY A 21 6.45 -20.08 2.83
N LEU A 22 5.17 -19.68 2.75
CA LEU A 22 4.53 -19.40 1.47
C LEU A 22 3.67 -18.13 1.51
N SER A 23 4.26 -17.01 1.06
CA SER A 23 3.71 -16.13 0.00
C SER A 23 4.17 -14.67 0.17
N VAL A 24 5.43 -14.39 -0.18
CA VAL A 24 5.74 -13.07 -0.76
C VAL A 24 5.22 -13.08 -2.19
N VAL A 25 3.92 -12.83 -2.35
CA VAL A 25 3.38 -12.46 -3.66
C VAL A 25 3.85 -11.03 -3.91
N PRO A 26 4.59 -10.72 -4.97
CA PRO A 26 4.53 -9.37 -5.51
C PRO A 26 3.16 -9.27 -6.18
N ALA A 27 2.12 -8.97 -5.40
CA ALA A 27 0.86 -8.53 -5.96
C ALA A 27 1.03 -7.05 -6.33
N ALA A 28 1.72 -6.82 -7.43
CA ALA A 28 1.81 -5.51 -8.06
C ALA A 28 1.59 -5.68 -9.56
N ALA A 29 0.44 -6.26 -9.93
CA ALA A 29 -0.20 -5.79 -11.13
C ALA A 29 -0.79 -4.42 -10.76
N ALA A 30 0.02 -3.37 -10.90
CA ALA A 30 -0.45 -2.00 -10.87
C ALA A 30 -1.46 -1.88 -12.01
N GLY A 31 -2.75 -2.05 -11.68
CA GLY A 31 -3.85 -1.59 -12.50
C GLY A 31 -3.58 -0.11 -12.74
N GLY A 32 -3.13 0.20 -13.94
CA GLY A 32 -2.76 1.53 -14.39
C GLY A 32 -3.98 2.40 -14.46
N ASP A 33 -4.43 2.87 -13.30
CA ASP A 33 -5.60 3.71 -13.18
C ASP A 33 -5.16 5.04 -12.55
N PHE A 34 -5.08 6.03 -13.45
CA PHE A 34 -5.14 7.49 -13.19
C PHE A 34 -3.89 8.24 -12.73
N ALA A 35 -2.70 7.96 -13.25
CA ALA A 35 -1.68 9.02 -13.25
C ALA A 35 -2.05 10.04 -14.36
N PRO A 36 -2.16 11.35 -14.07
CA PRO A 36 -2.34 12.37 -15.10
C PRO A 36 -1.24 12.28 -16.18
N PRO A 37 -1.47 12.74 -17.42
CA PRO A 37 -0.43 12.75 -18.45
C PRO A 37 0.82 13.48 -17.94
N GLY A 38 2.00 12.85 -18.05
CA GLY A 38 3.26 13.40 -17.51
C GLY A 38 3.54 13.03 -16.04
N CYS A 39 2.65 12.27 -15.41
CA CYS A 39 2.87 11.69 -14.10
C CYS A 39 2.98 10.17 -14.17
N PHE A 40 3.83 9.62 -13.30
CA PHE A 40 3.95 8.19 -13.04
C PHE A 40 3.53 7.93 -11.60
N GLY A 41 2.46 7.15 -11.43
CA GLY A 41 1.88 6.86 -10.13
C GLY A 41 1.83 5.37 -9.84
N GLU A 42 2.24 4.99 -8.64
CA GLU A 42 2.19 3.61 -8.15
C GLU A 42 1.44 3.55 -6.82
N ARG A 43 0.61 2.52 -6.67
CA ARG A 43 -0.06 2.20 -5.41
C ARG A 43 0.78 1.17 -4.65
N TYR A 44 0.82 1.31 -3.33
CA TYR A 44 1.54 0.38 -2.46
C TYR A 44 0.71 0.04 -1.22
N GLY A 45 0.93 -1.14 -0.65
CA GLY A 45 0.28 -1.57 0.59
C GLY A 45 1.02 -1.08 1.83
N THR A 46 0.27 -0.76 2.88
CA THR A 46 0.78 -0.48 4.23
C THR A 46 0.17 -1.46 5.23
N LEU A 47 0.60 -1.42 6.50
CA LEU A 47 0.17 -2.38 7.51
C LEU A 47 -1.35 -2.37 7.76
N PHE A 48 -1.98 -1.19 7.66
CA PHE A 48 -3.43 -1.00 7.88
C PHE A 48 -4.10 -0.24 6.74
N GLY A 49 -3.50 -0.26 5.54
CA GLY A 49 -4.15 0.29 4.38
C GLY A 49 -3.29 0.34 3.13
N GLU A 50 -3.43 1.40 2.35
CA GLU A 50 -2.78 1.57 1.06
C GLU A 50 -2.33 3.02 0.89
N GLY A 51 -1.25 3.22 0.15
CA GLY A 51 -0.75 4.52 -0.24
C GLY A 51 -0.61 4.63 -1.75
N VAL A 52 -0.45 5.87 -2.19
CA VAL A 52 -0.09 6.19 -3.57
C VAL A 52 1.15 7.09 -3.55
N SER A 53 2.08 6.78 -4.44
CA SER A 53 3.30 7.53 -4.70
C SER A 53 3.25 8.00 -6.15
N VAL A 54 3.29 9.30 -6.39
CA VAL A 54 3.22 9.87 -7.74
C VAL A 54 4.40 10.77 -7.98
N SER A 55 5.15 10.52 -9.05
CA SER A 55 6.20 11.39 -9.57
C SER A 55 5.72 12.06 -10.84
N CYS A 56 5.68 13.39 -10.87
CA CYS A 56 5.32 14.15 -12.08
C CYS A 56 6.55 14.89 -12.63
N PHE A 57 6.76 14.81 -13.94
CA PHE A 57 7.75 15.60 -14.68
C PHE A 57 7.55 15.46 -16.21
N PRO A 58 7.61 16.54 -17.00
CA PRO A 58 7.68 17.96 -16.59
C PRO A 58 6.34 18.48 -16.07
N GLY A 59 6.32 19.68 -15.50
CA GLY A 59 5.09 20.38 -15.11
C GLY A 59 5.22 21.90 -15.28
N GLU A 60 4.09 22.59 -15.30
CA GLU A 60 4.02 24.04 -15.57
C GLU A 60 4.06 24.90 -14.29
N GLY A 61 3.80 24.30 -13.12
CA GLY A 61 3.78 24.96 -11.80
C GLY A 61 5.10 24.93 -11.03
N TYR A 62 5.05 25.38 -9.77
CA TYR A 62 6.14 25.27 -8.79
C TYR A 62 6.30 23.84 -8.26
N GLY A 63 5.23 23.06 -8.27
CA GLY A 63 5.22 21.67 -7.87
C GLY A 63 3.82 21.11 -7.87
N TYR A 64 3.63 20.03 -7.13
CA TYR A 64 2.37 19.32 -7.09
C TYR A 64 2.16 18.65 -5.74
N ARG A 65 0.90 18.32 -5.44
CA ARG A 65 0.55 17.40 -4.34
C ARG A 65 -0.39 16.32 -4.86
N VAL A 66 -0.39 15.19 -4.19
CA VAL A 66 -1.34 14.11 -4.47
C VAL A 66 -2.46 14.15 -3.46
N ILE A 67 -3.70 13.99 -3.92
CA ILE A 67 -4.86 13.84 -3.05
C ILE A 67 -5.45 12.45 -3.28
N ALA A 68 -5.32 11.59 -2.27
CA ALA A 68 -5.88 10.25 -2.27
C ALA A 68 -7.34 10.26 -1.81
N HIS A 69 -8.19 9.55 -2.55
CA HIS A 69 -9.57 9.28 -2.18
C HIS A 69 -9.59 7.91 -1.50
N CYS A 70 -9.81 7.91 -0.20
CA CYS A 70 -9.74 6.73 0.64
C CYS A 70 -11.12 6.12 0.87
N SER A 71 -11.15 4.79 1.06
CA SER A 71 -12.36 4.09 1.49
C SER A 71 -12.04 2.90 2.40
N ASN A 72 -12.95 2.55 3.29
CA ASN A 72 -12.86 1.33 4.11
C ASN A 72 -14.15 0.50 4.09
N GLY A 73 -14.84 0.50 2.95
CA GLY A 73 -16.13 -0.16 2.77
C GLY A 73 -17.30 0.80 2.95
N SER A 74 -17.53 1.27 4.18
CA SER A 74 -18.69 2.14 4.49
C SER A 74 -18.34 3.63 4.65
N ALA A 75 -17.08 3.98 4.84
CA ALA A 75 -16.64 5.38 4.92
C ALA A 75 -15.75 5.75 3.73
N PHE A 76 -15.84 7.03 3.34
CA PHE A 76 -15.05 7.66 2.29
C PHE A 76 -14.49 8.98 2.82
N TRP A 77 -13.22 9.26 2.54
CA TRP A 77 -12.56 10.51 2.93
C TRP A 77 -11.40 10.83 2.00
N PHE A 78 -10.81 12.00 2.17
CA PHE A 78 -9.68 12.47 1.37
C PHE A 78 -8.45 12.63 2.25
N VAL A 79 -7.28 12.29 1.70
CA VAL A 79 -5.98 12.53 2.32
C VAL A 79 -5.12 13.30 1.34
N ALA A 80 -4.71 14.50 1.71
CA ALA A 80 -3.75 15.28 0.94
C ALA A 80 -2.34 14.92 1.38
N GLY A 81 -1.49 14.60 0.41
CA GLY A 81 -0.06 14.45 0.57
C GLY A 81 0.66 15.78 0.74
N GLU A 82 1.96 15.70 1.02
CA GLU A 82 2.82 16.86 1.07
C GLU A 82 3.04 17.46 -0.33
N PHE A 83 3.30 18.77 -0.37
CA PHE A 83 3.72 19.44 -1.58
C PHE A 83 5.15 19.02 -1.96
N VAL A 84 5.35 18.68 -3.22
CA VAL A 84 6.66 18.30 -3.77
C VAL A 84 6.95 19.12 -5.02
N PRO A 85 8.10 19.82 -5.10
CA PRO A 85 8.53 20.49 -6.31
C PRO A 85 8.78 19.50 -7.46
N TYR A 86 8.53 19.91 -8.71
CA TYR A 86 8.84 19.08 -9.86
C TYR A 86 10.32 18.66 -9.88
N GLY A 87 10.58 17.36 -10.05
CA GLY A 87 11.93 16.79 -10.09
C GLY A 87 12.56 16.47 -8.72
N PHE A 88 11.88 16.72 -7.59
CA PHE A 88 12.41 16.48 -6.24
C PHE A 88 11.95 15.18 -5.58
N GLY A 89 11.20 14.34 -6.30
CA GLY A 89 10.76 13.03 -5.83
C GLY A 89 9.25 12.85 -5.96
N PRO A 90 8.72 11.71 -5.46
CA PRO A 90 7.29 11.46 -5.48
C PRO A 90 6.54 12.22 -4.38
N ALA A 91 5.38 12.76 -4.72
CA ALA A 91 4.37 13.14 -3.74
C ALA A 91 3.60 11.89 -3.28
N VAL A 92 3.38 11.79 -1.97
CA VAL A 92 2.83 10.58 -1.34
C VAL A 92 1.59 10.91 -0.52
N ALA A 93 0.56 10.08 -0.62
CA ALA A 93 -0.64 10.16 0.20
C ALA A 93 -1.08 8.76 0.65
N GLU A 94 -1.41 8.62 1.94
CA GLU A 94 -1.70 7.32 2.56
C GLU A 94 -3.10 7.24 3.16
N CYS A 95 -3.82 6.20 2.78
CA CYS A 95 -5.09 5.82 3.37
C CYS A 95 -4.82 4.81 4.49
N SER A 96 -5.04 5.21 5.74
CA SER A 96 -4.92 4.33 6.91
C SER A 96 -6.27 4.00 7.51
N GLY A 97 -6.48 2.72 7.82
CA GLY A 97 -7.67 2.20 8.48
C GLY A 97 -7.36 1.65 9.88
N ALA A 98 -8.31 0.89 10.43
CA ALA A 98 -8.15 0.21 11.71
C ALA A 98 -7.63 -1.23 11.52
N LEU A 99 -7.18 -1.87 12.60
CA LEU A 99 -6.58 -3.22 12.61
C LEU A 99 -7.39 -4.28 11.85
N LEU A 100 -8.72 -4.23 11.90
CA LEU A 100 -9.62 -5.19 11.23
C LEU A 100 -10.32 -4.61 10.00
N VAL A 101 -10.11 -3.32 9.71
CA VAL A 101 -10.79 -2.61 8.63
C VAL A 101 -9.75 -1.73 7.91
N PRO A 102 -8.86 -2.34 7.11
CA PRO A 102 -7.84 -1.60 6.39
C PRO A 102 -8.48 -0.64 5.38
N ALA A 103 -7.90 0.54 5.23
CA ALA A 103 -8.33 1.49 4.22
C ALA A 103 -7.68 1.19 2.88
N ARG A 104 -8.35 1.55 1.78
CA ARG A 104 -7.84 1.41 0.42
C ARG A 104 -7.82 2.75 -0.28
N VAL A 105 -6.88 2.91 -1.20
CA VAL A 105 -6.94 4.01 -2.17
C VAL A 105 -8.01 3.62 -3.18
N TYR A 106 -9.12 4.34 -3.23
CA TYR A 106 -10.15 4.13 -4.25
C TYR A 106 -9.68 4.77 -5.56
N SER A 107 -9.37 6.05 -5.51
CA SER A 107 -8.78 6.83 -6.60
C SER A 107 -7.83 7.89 -6.04
N TYR A 108 -7.12 8.59 -6.90
CA TYR A 108 -6.33 9.76 -6.53
C TYR A 108 -6.34 10.78 -7.66
N HIS A 109 -5.98 12.01 -7.35
CA HIS A 109 -5.67 13.03 -8.35
C HIS A 109 -4.44 13.84 -7.92
N VAL A 110 -3.87 14.57 -8.87
CA VAL A 110 -2.74 15.47 -8.64
C VAL A 110 -3.26 16.90 -8.75
N ASP A 111 -2.86 17.73 -7.79
CA ASP A 111 -3.15 19.17 -7.77
C ASP A 111 -1.83 19.91 -8.00
N GLU A 112 -1.76 20.65 -9.11
CA GLU A 112 -0.60 21.47 -9.48
C GLU A 112 -0.66 22.82 -8.76
N ILE A 113 0.49 23.27 -8.25
CA ILE A 113 0.61 24.50 -7.44
C ILE A 113 1.65 25.42 -8.06
#